data_AF-A0A1W9RFV3-F1
#
_entry.id   AF-A0A1W9RFV3-F1
#
_cell.length_a   1.000
_cell.length_b   1.000
_cell.length_c   1.000
_cell.angle_alpha   90.00
_cell.angle_beta   90.00
_cell.angle_gamma   90.00
#
_symmetry.space_group_name_H-M   'P 1'
#
loop_
_entity.id
_entity.type
_entity.pdbx_description
1 polymer ?
#
loop_
_entity_poly.entity_id
_entity_poly.type
_entity_poly.pdbx_seq_one_letter_code
_entity_poly.pdbx_strand_id
1 'polypeptide(L)'
;MGDDWGIIYEKKSLFDNPRFLKEIFFLPTIKHGLREALYHYYTITSETSYRPLNTLSYFIDYKIWGMRPFGFHLTNILFHCGNVSLLYLLASAISGYRLFGFLAGLLFAIHPFGSETVCVVSFREDLMALFFILLSCLTLFKYLNTQKRGLFYLGLSFIFYVCAILCKENSVVAWAVFFYLIMALRNKLNTRRGAVLFLISGGVVGLFFTWMRWMYNPPGAINPLVSNFKIWIYTLGDVFGNYIFYIMIPWHFKFYFPWEFIPPSYLNLGVLVHIAGFLVVVTGGIYVFLRSSARELKFGFVWMGAFFTPLCFIQYLPSLQAARYLYIPGAGAV
;
A
#
# COMPACT_ATOMS: atom_id res chain seq x y z
N MET A 1 -13.68 19.21 -18.43
CA MET A 1 -13.36 18.41 -19.65
C MET A 1 -12.87 17.08 -19.14
N GLY A 2 -13.47 15.98 -19.59
CA GLY A 2 -13.38 14.67 -18.93
C GLY A 2 -11.95 14.22 -18.73
N ASP A 3 -11.60 13.97 -17.47
CA ASP A 3 -10.34 13.38 -17.06
C ASP A 3 -10.33 11.90 -17.45
N ASP A 4 -10.00 11.63 -18.72
CA ASP A 4 -9.68 10.31 -19.24
C ASP A 4 -8.33 9.83 -18.65
N TRP A 5 -8.30 9.54 -17.35
CA TRP A 5 -7.22 8.76 -16.72
C TRP A 5 -7.31 7.26 -17.05
N GLY A 6 -8.03 6.89 -18.11
CA GLY A 6 -8.37 5.53 -18.45
C GLY A 6 -7.96 5.19 -19.88
N ILE A 7 -6.76 4.63 -20.04
CA ILE A 7 -6.48 3.54 -20.98
C ILE A 7 -7.00 3.81 -22.41
N ILE A 8 -6.19 4.49 -23.22
CA ILE A 8 -6.47 4.61 -24.66
C ILE A 8 -6.35 3.21 -25.29
N TYR A 9 -7.51 2.72 -25.74
CA TYR A 9 -7.70 1.50 -26.51
C TYR A 9 -6.91 1.56 -27.82
N GLU A 10 -5.67 1.05 -27.82
CA GLU A 10 -5.01 0.70 -29.07
C GLU A 10 -4.13 -0.53 -28.87
N LYS A 11 -4.49 -1.60 -29.57
CA LYS A 11 -3.83 -2.93 -29.60
C LYS A 11 -2.30 -2.85 -29.49
N LYS A 12 -1.80 -2.95 -28.26
CA LYS A 12 -0.52 -3.50 -27.77
C LYS A 12 -0.70 -3.57 -26.24
N SER A 13 -0.26 -4.66 -25.62
CA SER A 13 -0.50 -5.04 -24.21
C SER A 13 -0.84 -3.88 -23.26
N LEU A 14 -1.91 -4.03 -22.47
CA LEU A 14 -2.37 -3.10 -21.41
C LEU A 14 -1.25 -2.50 -20.53
N PHE A 15 -0.11 -3.18 -20.46
CA PHE A 15 1.03 -2.91 -19.60
C PHE A 15 2.16 -2.11 -20.25
N ASP A 16 2.22 -2.08 -21.58
CA ASP A 16 3.38 -1.58 -22.33
C ASP A 16 3.04 -0.40 -23.23
N ASN A 17 1.97 0.36 -22.94
CA ASN A 17 1.63 1.50 -23.80
C ASN A 17 2.78 2.52 -23.76
N PRO A 18 3.60 2.64 -24.83
CA PRO A 18 4.75 3.52 -24.84
C PRO A 18 4.31 4.98 -24.87
N ARG A 19 3.05 5.28 -25.25
CA ARG A 19 2.46 6.62 -25.11
C ARG A 19 2.24 6.98 -23.65
N PHE A 20 1.83 6.05 -22.79
CA PHE A 20 1.65 6.33 -21.35
C PHE A 20 2.98 6.71 -20.68
N LEU A 21 4.05 5.96 -20.97
CA LEU A 21 5.41 6.31 -20.53
C LEU A 21 5.87 7.65 -21.12
N LYS A 22 5.49 7.98 -22.36
CA LYS A 22 5.89 9.26 -22.99
C LYS A 22 5.12 10.47 -22.46
N GLU A 23 3.81 10.37 -22.31
CA GLU A 23 2.92 11.54 -22.20
C GLU A 23 2.73 12.04 -20.78
N ILE A 24 2.72 11.17 -19.77
CA ILE A 24 2.21 11.58 -18.43
C ILE A 24 3.32 11.76 -17.40
N PHE A 25 4.36 10.92 -17.39
CA PHE A 25 5.32 10.91 -16.27
C PHE A 25 6.77 11.25 -16.63
N PHE A 26 7.24 10.88 -17.83
CA PHE A 26 8.69 10.80 -18.07
C PHE A 26 9.26 11.93 -18.93
N LEU A 27 8.64 12.27 -20.07
CA LEU A 27 9.25 13.24 -21.00
C LEU A 27 9.49 14.62 -20.40
N PRO A 28 8.57 15.23 -19.61
CA PRO A 28 8.83 16.54 -19.03
C PRO A 28 9.90 16.45 -17.93
N THR A 29 9.77 15.48 -17.01
CA THR A 29 10.70 15.21 -15.91
C THR A 29 12.14 15.01 -16.41
N ILE A 30 12.31 14.23 -17.48
CA ILE A 30 13.62 13.94 -18.07
C ILE A 30 14.22 15.18 -18.77
N LYS A 31 13.41 15.96 -19.50
CA LYS A 31 13.88 17.15 -20.22
C LYS A 31 14.39 18.25 -19.30
N HIS A 32 13.77 18.42 -18.13
CA HIS A 32 14.16 19.44 -17.16
C HIS A 32 15.25 18.97 -16.18
N GLY A 33 15.50 17.66 -16.10
CA GLY A 33 16.49 17.07 -15.18
C GLY A 33 15.95 16.90 -13.75
N LEU A 34 16.60 16.03 -12.96
CA LEU A 34 16.10 15.60 -11.65
C LEU A 34 15.89 16.77 -10.66
N ARG A 35 16.82 17.75 -10.65
CA ARG A 35 16.74 18.88 -9.73
C ARG A 35 15.49 19.73 -9.99
N GLU A 36 15.27 20.10 -11.25
CA GLU A 36 14.10 20.88 -11.65
C GLU A 36 12.82 20.07 -11.43
N ALA A 37 12.82 18.77 -11.74
CA ALA A 37 11.71 17.88 -11.48
C ALA A 37 11.34 17.75 -9.99
N LEU A 38 12.29 17.92 -9.07
CA LEU A 38 11.99 17.94 -7.63
C LEU A 38 11.56 19.32 -7.15
N TYR A 39 12.11 20.39 -7.74
CA TYR A 39 11.81 21.76 -7.35
C TYR A 39 10.44 22.23 -7.88
N HIS A 40 10.13 21.87 -9.12
CA HIS A 40 8.87 22.15 -9.82
C HIS A 40 8.05 20.87 -9.98
N TYR A 41 7.94 20.10 -8.89
CA TYR A 41 7.41 18.74 -8.90
C TYR A 41 6.05 18.62 -9.59
N TYR A 42 5.04 19.31 -9.07
CA TYR A 42 3.66 19.19 -9.56
C TYR A 42 3.50 19.63 -11.02
N THR A 43 4.26 20.64 -11.47
CA THR A 43 4.16 21.16 -12.85
C THR A 43 4.91 20.29 -13.85
N ILE A 44 5.93 19.55 -13.42
CA ILE A 44 6.79 18.75 -14.30
C ILE A 44 6.36 17.29 -14.32
N THR A 45 6.06 16.68 -13.17
CA THR A 45 5.70 15.25 -13.11
C THR A 45 4.25 15.00 -13.49
N SER A 46 3.40 16.04 -13.51
CA SER A 46 1.94 15.94 -13.63
C SER A 46 1.32 15.03 -12.56
N GLU A 47 2.05 14.71 -11.48
CA GLU A 47 1.53 13.94 -10.37
C GLU A 47 0.62 14.80 -9.51
N THR A 48 -0.48 14.20 -9.07
CA THR A 48 -1.41 14.80 -8.11
C THR A 48 -0.93 14.68 -6.67
N SER A 49 0.17 13.95 -6.42
CA SER A 49 0.68 13.66 -5.07
C SER A 49 2.20 13.81 -5.05
N TYR A 50 2.79 14.38 -3.99
CA TYR A 50 4.24 14.51 -3.89
C TYR A 50 4.88 13.16 -3.52
N ARG A 51 5.49 12.45 -4.47
CA ARG A 51 6.10 11.11 -4.29
C ARG A 51 7.55 11.07 -4.83
N PRO A 52 8.47 11.85 -4.24
CA PRO A 52 9.79 12.09 -4.81
C PRO A 52 10.66 10.83 -4.92
N LEU A 53 10.51 9.84 -4.03
CA LEU A 53 11.28 8.59 -4.15
C LEU A 53 10.78 7.71 -5.29
N ASN A 54 9.47 7.74 -5.57
CA ASN A 54 8.91 7.04 -6.72
C ASN A 54 9.43 7.67 -8.02
N THR A 55 9.34 9.00 -8.14
CA THR A 55 9.90 9.78 -9.26
C THR A 55 11.40 9.53 -9.45
N LEU A 56 12.17 9.51 -8.36
CA LEU A 56 13.60 9.22 -8.41
C LEU A 56 13.87 7.82 -8.97
N SER A 57 13.09 6.81 -8.57
CA SER A 57 13.24 5.43 -9.07
C SER A 57 13.06 5.35 -10.59
N TYR A 58 12.08 6.08 -11.11
CA TYR A 58 11.81 6.19 -12.54
C TYR A 58 12.93 6.89 -13.29
N PHE A 59 13.51 7.92 -12.68
CA PHE A 59 14.68 8.62 -13.22
C PHE A 59 15.91 7.72 -13.34
N ILE A 60 16.15 6.90 -12.31
CA ILE A 60 17.24 5.92 -12.29
C ILE A 60 17.04 4.88 -13.39
N ASP A 61 15.84 4.31 -13.50
CA ASP A 61 15.53 3.34 -14.55
C ASP A 61 15.71 3.94 -15.94
N TYR A 62 15.23 5.16 -16.17
CA TYR A 62 15.42 5.82 -17.45
C TYR A 62 16.90 6.04 -17.79
N LYS A 63 17.73 6.41 -16.81
CA LYS A 63 19.17 6.62 -17.02
C LYS A 63 19.89 5.32 -17.42
N ILE A 64 19.44 4.18 -16.91
CA ILE A 64 20.06 2.86 -17.16
C ILE A 64 19.49 2.23 -18.43
N TRP A 65 18.17 2.27 -18.61
CA TRP A 65 17.44 1.48 -19.60
C TRP A 65 16.85 2.32 -20.75
N GLY A 66 16.89 3.65 -20.65
CA GLY A 66 16.18 4.56 -21.55
C GLY A 66 14.67 4.34 -21.50
N MET A 67 14.01 4.39 -22.65
CA MET A 67 12.57 4.14 -22.78
C MET A 67 12.21 2.64 -22.93
N ARG A 68 13.13 1.72 -22.64
CA ARG A 68 12.88 0.27 -22.80
C ARG A 68 12.01 -0.24 -21.63
N PRO A 69 10.77 -0.74 -21.86
CA PRO A 69 9.87 -1.15 -20.78
C PRO A 69 10.43 -2.26 -19.89
N PHE A 70 11.29 -3.13 -20.44
CA PHE A 70 11.94 -4.22 -19.73
C PHE A 70 12.58 -3.79 -18.39
N GLY A 71 13.34 -2.69 -18.40
CA GLY A 71 14.04 -2.22 -17.19
C GLY A 71 13.08 -1.82 -16.07
N PHE A 72 11.97 -1.21 -16.44
CA PHE A 72 10.95 -0.79 -15.48
C PHE A 72 10.20 -1.96 -14.86
N HIS A 73 9.84 -2.95 -15.67
CA HIS A 73 9.24 -4.19 -15.19
C HIS A 73 10.20 -4.99 -14.32
N LEU A 74 11.48 -5.05 -14.68
CA LEU A 74 12.51 -5.70 -13.88
C LEU A 74 12.61 -5.07 -12.48
N THR A 75 12.62 -3.74 -12.38
CA THR A 75 12.62 -3.04 -11.10
C THR A 75 11.39 -3.37 -10.25
N ASN A 76 10.19 -3.46 -10.86
CA ASN A 76 8.99 -3.90 -10.14
C ASN A 76 9.13 -5.32 -9.60
N ILE A 77 9.60 -6.26 -10.42
CA ILE A 77 9.82 -7.66 -10.02
C ILE A 77 10.82 -7.74 -8.87
N LEU A 78 11.93 -6.98 -8.93
CA LEU A 78 12.92 -6.95 -7.86
C LEU A 78 12.34 -6.44 -6.54
N PHE A 79 11.53 -5.38 -6.56
CA PHE A 79 10.83 -4.93 -5.36
C PHE A 79 9.84 -5.97 -4.83
N HIS A 80 9.10 -6.64 -5.72
CA HIS A 80 8.19 -7.71 -5.31
C HIS A 80 8.94 -8.89 -4.65
N CYS A 81 10.02 -9.38 -5.24
CA CYS A 81 10.87 -10.41 -4.65
C CYS A 81 11.48 -9.96 -3.30
N GLY A 82 11.86 -8.68 -3.20
CA GLY A 82 12.28 -8.06 -1.96
C GLY A 82 11.17 -8.11 -0.90
N ASN A 83 9.95 -7.73 -1.25
CA ASN A 83 8.78 -7.77 -0.35
C ASN A 83 8.48 -9.18 0.14
N VAL A 84 8.48 -10.17 -0.76
CA VAL A 84 8.34 -11.60 -0.42
C VAL A 84 9.39 -12.02 0.62
N SER A 85 10.65 -11.66 0.38
CA SER A 85 11.77 -12.01 1.25
C SER A 85 11.68 -11.32 2.62
N LEU A 86 11.31 -10.05 2.65
CA LEU A 86 11.15 -9.28 3.88
C LEU A 86 9.95 -9.75 4.70
N LEU A 87 8.86 -10.14 4.02
CA LEU A 87 7.68 -10.70 4.67
C LEU A 87 8.01 -12.04 5.32
N TYR A 88 8.74 -12.91 4.61
CA TYR A 88 9.29 -14.16 5.18
C TYR A 88 10.06 -13.90 6.48
N LEU A 89 10.98 -12.92 6.46
CA LEU A 89 11.79 -12.57 7.62
C LEU A 89 10.94 -12.01 8.77
N LEU A 90 9.98 -11.14 8.47
CA LEU A 90 9.16 -10.47 9.48
C LEU A 90 8.18 -11.45 10.13
N ALA A 91 7.48 -12.25 9.34
CA ALA A 91 6.56 -13.26 9.84
C ALA A 91 7.30 -14.36 10.63
N SER A 92 8.50 -14.77 10.19
CA SER A 92 9.36 -15.68 10.98
C SER A 92 9.77 -15.06 12.32
N ALA A 93 10.11 -13.77 12.33
CA ALA A 93 10.54 -13.07 13.53
C ALA A 93 9.40 -12.88 14.55
N ILE A 94 8.20 -12.52 14.08
CA ILE A 94 7.04 -12.28 14.93
C ILE A 94 6.48 -13.58 15.52
N SER A 95 6.38 -14.62 14.70
CA SER A 95 5.87 -15.93 15.15
C SER A 95 6.89 -16.76 15.93
N GLY A 96 8.19 -16.56 15.66
CA GLY A 96 9.25 -17.44 16.14
C GLY A 96 9.43 -18.72 15.32
N TYR A 97 8.62 -18.94 14.27
CA TYR A 97 8.64 -20.16 13.45
C TYR A 97 8.93 -19.84 11.99
N ARG A 98 10.01 -20.42 11.43
CA ARG A 98 10.38 -20.25 10.02
C ARG A 98 9.31 -20.77 9.04
N LEU A 99 8.53 -21.76 9.46
CA LEU A 99 7.44 -22.32 8.65
C LEU A 99 6.38 -21.26 8.34
N PHE A 100 5.96 -20.48 9.34
CA PHE A 100 4.95 -19.44 9.12
C PHE A 100 5.47 -18.30 8.26
N GLY A 101 6.74 -17.92 8.41
CA GLY A 101 7.36 -16.99 7.48
C GLY A 101 7.43 -17.54 6.05
N PHE A 102 7.77 -18.83 5.89
CA PHE A 102 7.82 -19.47 4.57
C PHE A 102 6.44 -19.47 3.91
N LEU A 103 5.39 -19.85 4.66
CA LEU A 103 4.02 -19.86 4.16
C LEU A 103 3.55 -18.45 3.79
N ALA A 104 3.78 -17.44 4.64
CA ALA A 104 3.41 -16.05 4.35
C ALA A 104 4.11 -15.53 3.08
N GLY A 105 5.42 -15.75 2.96
CA GLY A 105 6.19 -15.37 1.78
C GLY A 105 5.72 -16.10 0.50
N LEU A 106 5.52 -17.42 0.59
CA LEU A 106 5.06 -18.23 -0.54
C LEU A 106 3.66 -17.80 -1.01
N LEU A 107 2.72 -17.66 -0.08
CA LEU A 107 1.37 -17.21 -0.37
C LEU A 107 1.39 -15.82 -0.99
N PHE A 108 2.12 -14.86 -0.42
CA PHE A 108 2.24 -13.50 -0.99
C PHE A 108 2.85 -13.49 -2.41
N ALA A 109 3.81 -14.38 -2.68
CA ALA A 109 4.47 -14.46 -3.98
C ALA A 109 3.54 -15.00 -5.08
N ILE A 110 2.69 -15.97 -4.76
CA ILE A 110 1.82 -16.64 -5.74
C ILE A 110 0.41 -16.05 -5.80
N HIS A 111 0.00 -15.26 -4.81
CA HIS A 111 -1.37 -14.75 -4.75
C HIS A 111 -1.62 -13.73 -5.86
N PRO A 112 -2.73 -13.85 -6.63
CA PRO A 112 -2.98 -12.96 -7.77
C PRO A 112 -3.25 -11.49 -7.41
N PHE A 113 -3.42 -11.10 -6.13
CA PHE A 113 -3.74 -9.72 -5.78
C PHE A 113 -2.61 -8.75 -6.11
N GLY A 114 -1.36 -9.25 -6.21
CA GLY A 114 -0.21 -8.42 -6.56
C GLY A 114 0.00 -8.26 -8.07
N SER A 115 -0.73 -8.98 -8.91
CA SER A 115 -0.48 -8.98 -10.36
C SER A 115 -0.64 -7.60 -11.01
N GLU A 116 -1.67 -6.83 -10.65
CA GLU A 116 -1.85 -5.46 -11.15
C GLU A 116 -0.68 -4.55 -10.72
N THR A 117 -0.31 -4.59 -9.44
CA THR A 117 0.77 -3.77 -8.87
C THR A 117 2.14 -4.11 -9.46
N VAL A 118 2.41 -5.39 -9.71
CA VAL A 118 3.70 -5.87 -10.22
C VAL A 118 3.81 -5.62 -11.71
N CYS A 119 2.77 -5.95 -12.49
CA CYS A 119 2.82 -5.90 -13.95
C CYS A 119 2.65 -4.49 -14.52
N VAL A 120 2.03 -3.55 -13.80
CA VAL A 120 1.86 -2.17 -14.27
C VAL A 120 3.03 -1.31 -13.76
N VAL A 121 3.87 -0.81 -14.67
CA VAL A 121 5.05 0.02 -14.35
C VAL A 121 4.71 1.18 -13.43
N SER A 122 3.57 1.82 -13.67
CA SER A 122 3.13 3.05 -12.99
C SER A 122 2.63 2.84 -11.55
N PHE A 123 2.46 1.60 -11.09
CA PHE A 123 1.99 1.28 -9.72
C PHE A 123 3.13 0.85 -8.79
N ARG A 124 4.37 1.17 -9.17
CA ARG A 124 5.57 0.83 -8.40
C ARG A 124 5.57 1.43 -7.00
N GLU A 125 4.89 2.56 -6.77
CA GLU A 125 4.86 3.22 -5.48
C GLU A 125 4.38 2.29 -4.36
N ASP A 126 3.45 1.37 -4.65
CA ASP A 126 2.94 0.38 -3.70
C ASP A 126 4.00 -0.68 -3.36
N LEU A 127 4.79 -1.10 -4.36
CA LEU A 127 5.89 -2.06 -4.18
C LEU A 127 6.96 -1.45 -3.28
N MET A 128 7.36 -0.21 -3.56
CA MET A 128 8.39 0.51 -2.80
C MET A 128 7.91 0.88 -1.40
N ALA A 129 6.66 1.35 -1.26
CA ALA A 129 6.07 1.65 0.03
C ALA A 129 6.08 0.41 0.95
N LEU A 130 5.57 -0.73 0.46
CA LEU A 130 5.60 -1.98 1.21
C LEU A 130 7.03 -2.38 1.61
N PHE A 131 7.97 -2.28 0.68
CA PHE A 131 9.37 -2.63 0.92
C PHE A 131 9.97 -1.85 2.09
N PHE A 132 9.77 -0.53 2.08
CA PHE A 132 10.26 0.33 3.15
C PHE A 132 9.49 0.16 4.47
N ILE A 133 8.18 -0.12 4.43
CA ILE A 133 7.39 -0.45 5.64
C ILE A 133 7.91 -1.74 6.28
N LEU A 134 8.15 -2.79 5.49
CA LEU A 134 8.66 -4.07 6.00
C LEU A 134 10.07 -3.93 6.57
N LEU A 135 10.97 -3.20 5.90
CA LEU A 135 12.29 -2.86 6.44
C LEU A 135 12.21 -2.08 7.76
N SER A 136 11.29 -1.12 7.84
CA SER A 136 11.03 -0.38 9.07
C SER A 136 10.54 -1.30 10.19
N CYS A 137 9.60 -2.20 9.91
CA CYS A 137 9.12 -3.20 10.87
C CYS A 137 10.24 -4.12 11.36
N LEU A 138 11.08 -4.64 10.46
CA LEU A 138 12.19 -5.54 10.80
C LEU A 138 13.26 -4.85 11.65
N THR A 139 13.61 -3.60 11.33
CA THR A 139 14.59 -2.83 12.10
C THR A 139 14.02 -2.39 13.44
N LEU A 140 12.73 -2.03 13.51
CA LEU A 140 12.02 -1.79 14.77
C LEU A 140 11.99 -3.06 15.63
N PHE A 141 11.71 -4.22 15.04
CA PHE A 141 11.76 -5.51 15.74
C PHE A 141 13.17 -5.79 16.31
N LYS A 142 14.24 -5.50 15.55
CA LYS A 142 15.62 -5.61 16.04
C LYS A 142 15.92 -4.65 17.20
N TYR A 143 15.42 -3.41 17.14
CA TYR A 143 15.52 -2.46 18.24
C TYR A 143 14.85 -2.97 19.52
N LEU A 144 13.65 -3.53 19.40
CA LEU A 144 12.88 -4.03 20.55
C LEU A 144 13.53 -5.26 21.21
N ASN A 145 14.30 -6.06 20.44
CA ASN A 145 14.93 -7.29 20.92
C ASN A 145 16.43 -7.19 21.22
N THR A 146 17.13 -6.12 20.80
CA THR A 146 18.59 -6.00 20.96
C THR A 146 18.98 -4.86 21.91
N GLN A 147 19.87 -5.15 22.87
CA GLN A 147 20.46 -4.14 23.76
C GLN A 147 21.51 -3.27 23.06
N LYS A 148 22.39 -3.90 22.29
CA LYS A 148 23.50 -3.24 21.59
C LYS A 148 22.98 -2.60 20.29
N ARG A 149 23.40 -1.36 20.00
CA ARG A 149 23.02 -0.59 18.80
C ARG A 149 21.50 -0.33 18.66
N GLY A 150 20.76 -0.30 19.76
CA GLY A 150 19.31 -0.05 19.72
C GLY A 150 18.92 1.23 18.99
N LEU A 151 19.54 2.36 19.34
CA LEU A 151 19.25 3.66 18.69
C LEU A 151 19.58 3.68 17.20
N PHE A 152 20.58 2.91 16.75
CA PHE A 152 20.88 2.78 15.33
C PHE A 152 19.73 2.09 14.58
N TYR A 153 19.20 0.98 15.13
CA TYR A 153 18.06 0.30 14.53
C TYR A 153 16.78 1.14 14.57
N LEU A 154 16.58 1.93 15.63
CA LEU A 154 15.46 2.86 15.74
C LEU A 154 15.55 3.98 14.69
N GLY A 155 16.73 4.58 14.53
CA GLY A 155 16.99 5.60 13.51
C GLY A 155 16.80 5.04 12.09
N LEU A 156 17.28 3.82 11.84
CA LEU A 156 17.10 3.15 10.55
C LEU A 156 15.63 2.84 10.26
N SER A 157 14.87 2.39 11.26
CA SER A 157 13.42 2.21 11.16
C SER A 157 12.71 3.52 10.81
N PHE A 158 13.11 4.63 11.44
CA PHE A 158 12.53 5.93 11.16
C PHE A 158 12.84 6.40 9.74
N ILE A 159 14.08 6.25 9.27
CA ILE A 159 14.47 6.57 7.89
C ILE A 159 13.63 5.77 6.90
N PHE A 160 13.50 4.45 7.10
CA PHE A 160 12.68 3.63 6.21
C PHE A 160 11.20 4.01 6.25
N TYR A 161 10.66 4.37 7.41
CA TYR A 161 9.28 4.88 7.47
C TYR A 161 9.10 6.17 6.67
N VAL A 162 10.02 7.12 6.78
CA VAL A 162 9.99 8.35 5.97
C VAL A 162 10.10 8.00 4.49
N CYS A 163 10.99 7.08 4.10
CA CYS A 163 11.06 6.60 2.72
C CYS A 163 9.73 6.02 2.23
N ALA A 164 9.01 5.25 3.05
CA ALA A 164 7.71 4.72 2.69
C ALA A 164 6.68 5.84 2.43
N ILE A 165 6.63 6.86 3.28
CA ILE A 165 5.76 8.04 3.10
C ILE A 165 6.10 8.77 1.79
N LEU A 166 7.39 8.96 1.50
CA LEU A 166 7.87 9.60 0.28
C LEU A 166 7.64 8.77 -0.99
N CYS A 167 7.35 7.47 -0.86
CA CYS A 167 6.88 6.64 -1.97
C CYS A 167 5.36 6.76 -2.13
N LYS A 168 4.63 6.66 -1.02
CA LYS A 168 3.17 6.71 -0.99
C LYS A 168 2.65 7.26 0.32
N GLU A 169 1.81 8.27 0.24
CA GLU A 169 1.14 8.94 1.36
C GLU A 169 0.37 7.97 2.27
N ASN A 170 -0.23 6.92 1.69
CA ASN A 170 -1.00 5.92 2.45
C ASN A 170 -0.12 5.18 3.46
N SER A 171 1.20 5.20 3.29
CA SER A 171 2.15 4.62 4.25
C SER A 171 2.07 5.26 5.63
N VAL A 172 1.48 6.46 5.78
CA VAL A 172 1.30 7.11 7.09
C VAL A 172 0.58 6.19 8.08
N VAL A 173 -0.37 5.37 7.63
CA VAL A 173 -1.12 4.43 8.49
C VAL A 173 -0.26 3.30 9.08
N ALA A 174 0.94 3.06 8.54
CA ALA A 174 1.92 2.12 9.11
C ALA A 174 2.26 2.47 10.57
N TRP A 175 2.04 3.72 10.99
CA TRP A 175 2.14 4.14 12.38
C TRP A 175 1.37 3.24 13.36
N ALA A 176 0.16 2.81 12.98
CA ALA A 176 -0.64 1.90 13.81
C ALA A 176 0.02 0.52 13.97
N VAL A 177 0.67 0.02 12.91
CA VAL A 177 1.43 -1.24 12.94
C VAL A 177 2.65 -1.11 13.86
N PHE A 178 3.39 0.00 13.76
CA PHE A 178 4.54 0.24 14.65
C PHE A 178 4.12 0.38 16.11
N PHE A 179 3.01 1.08 16.37
CA PHE A 179 2.43 1.19 17.70
C PHE A 179 2.14 -0.18 18.29
N TYR A 180 1.50 -1.05 17.52
CA TYR A 180 1.22 -2.43 17.95
C TYR A 180 2.51 -3.23 18.21
N LEU A 181 3.51 -3.18 17.31
CA LEU A 181 4.80 -3.87 17.52
C LEU A 181 5.49 -3.44 18.82
N ILE A 182 5.50 -2.13 19.10
CA ILE A 182 6.07 -1.56 20.32
C ILE A 182 5.32 -2.05 21.57
N MET A 183 3.99 -2.13 21.51
CA MET A 183 3.17 -2.61 22.63
C MET A 183 3.31 -4.11 22.84
N ALA A 184 3.33 -4.91 21.77
CA ALA A 184 3.33 -6.36 21.83
C ALA A 184 4.68 -6.95 22.28
N LEU A 185 5.80 -6.29 22.00
CA LEU A 185 7.15 -6.79 22.27
C LEU A 185 7.87 -6.05 23.40
N ARG A 186 7.10 -5.39 24.27
CA ARG A 186 7.59 -4.40 25.24
C ARG A 186 8.28 -5.05 26.45
N ASN A 187 9.62 -5.13 26.43
CA ASN A 187 10.36 -5.77 27.54
C ASN A 187 11.13 -4.83 28.49
N LYS A 188 11.45 -3.56 28.16
CA LYS A 188 12.34 -2.72 29.01
C LYS A 188 12.06 -1.20 28.99
N LEU A 189 12.54 -0.48 30.02
CA LEU A 189 12.33 0.97 30.26
C LEU A 189 13.02 1.89 29.24
N ASN A 190 14.31 1.70 28.91
CA ASN A 190 14.99 2.52 27.89
C ASN A 190 14.36 2.38 26.50
N THR A 191 13.83 1.20 26.20
CA THR A 191 13.05 0.95 24.98
C THR A 191 11.80 1.84 24.91
N ARG A 192 11.21 2.21 26.06
CA ARG A 192 9.98 3.05 26.12
C ARG A 192 10.22 4.47 25.63
N ARG A 193 11.30 5.14 26.05
CA ARG A 193 11.56 6.54 25.64
C ARG A 193 11.79 6.64 24.14
N GLY A 194 12.67 5.79 23.58
CA GLY A 194 12.92 5.78 22.14
C GLY A 194 11.68 5.41 21.32
N ALA A 195 10.89 4.44 21.78
CA ALA A 195 9.67 4.04 21.08
C ALA A 195 8.59 5.14 21.09
N VAL A 196 8.43 5.86 22.21
CA VAL A 196 7.51 7.01 22.29
C VAL A 196 7.99 8.13 21.38
N LEU A 197 9.28 8.46 21.39
CA LEU A 197 9.83 9.47 20.49
C LEU A 197 9.63 9.10 19.02
N PHE A 198 9.86 7.84 18.64
CA PHE A 198 9.60 7.35 17.29
C PHE A 198 8.13 7.49 16.89
N LEU A 199 7.20 7.17 17.79
CA LEU A 199 5.77 7.32 17.51
C LEU A 199 5.38 8.78 17.38
N ILE A 200 5.86 9.65 18.25
CA ILE A 200 5.57 11.09 18.18
C ILE A 200 6.16 11.66 16.88
N SER A 201 7.45 11.42 16.61
CA SER A 201 8.10 11.94 15.41
C SER A 201 7.48 11.37 14.14
N GLY A 202 7.16 10.08 14.12
CA GLY A 202 6.47 9.43 13.00
C GLY A 202 5.08 10.00 12.76
N GLY A 203 4.31 10.21 13.83
CA GLY A 203 2.99 10.83 13.75
C GLY A 203 3.05 12.27 13.24
N VAL A 204 3.99 13.07 13.75
CA VAL A 204 4.20 14.46 13.31
C VAL A 204 4.59 14.51 11.82
N VAL A 205 5.52 13.67 11.38
CA VAL A 205 5.91 13.61 9.96
C VAL A 205 4.74 13.16 9.09
N GLY A 206 3.99 12.16 9.51
CA GLY A 206 2.82 11.69 8.79
C GLY A 206 1.75 12.78 8.66
N LEU A 207 1.42 13.45 9.76
CA LEU A 207 0.46 14.56 9.78
C LEU A 207 0.92 15.72 8.90
N PHE A 208 2.19 16.11 9.02
CA PHE A 208 2.77 17.17 8.20
C PHE A 208 2.67 16.83 6.70
N PHE A 209 2.98 15.59 6.32
CA PHE A 209 2.90 15.16 4.93
C PHE A 209 1.46 15.15 4.39
N THR A 210 0.50 14.66 5.19
CA THR A 210 -0.93 14.73 4.83
C THR A 210 -1.43 16.16 4.73
N TRP A 211 -0.94 17.07 5.59
CA TRP A 211 -1.26 18.47 5.55
C TRP A 211 -0.67 19.16 4.31
N MET A 212 0.60 18.90 3.98
CA MET A 212 1.21 19.39 2.75
C MET A 212 0.44 18.93 1.51
N ARG A 213 0.08 17.65 1.44
CA ARG A 213 -0.77 17.14 0.36
C ARG A 213 -2.07 17.94 0.27
N TRP A 214 -2.76 18.15 1.39
CA TRP A 214 -4.04 18.86 1.42
C TRP A 214 -3.92 20.30 0.93
N MET A 215 -2.80 20.96 1.20
CA MET A 215 -2.53 22.34 0.75
C MET A 215 -2.18 22.42 -0.74
N TYR A 216 -1.41 21.47 -1.27
CA TYR A 216 -0.94 21.49 -2.67
C TYR A 216 -1.90 20.86 -3.66
N ASN A 217 -2.63 19.83 -3.24
CA ASN A 217 -3.67 19.21 -4.03
C ASN A 217 -4.84 18.82 -3.11
N PRO A 218 -5.79 19.76 -2.89
CA PRO A 218 -6.95 19.47 -2.07
C PRO A 218 -7.71 18.27 -2.64
N PRO A 219 -8.48 17.55 -1.81
CA PRO A 219 -9.27 16.41 -2.27
C PRO A 219 -10.12 16.85 -3.45
N GLY A 220 -10.04 16.11 -4.56
CA GLY A 220 -10.87 16.37 -5.72
C GLY A 220 -12.36 16.29 -5.36
N ALA A 221 -13.21 16.70 -6.31
CA ALA A 221 -14.65 16.57 -6.14
C ALA A 221 -15.00 15.13 -5.74
N ILE A 222 -15.85 15.00 -4.72
CA ILE A 222 -16.36 13.70 -4.26
C ILE A 222 -16.95 12.99 -5.48
N ASN A 223 -16.58 11.72 -5.68
CA ASN A 223 -17.15 10.93 -6.76
C ASN A 223 -18.69 10.97 -6.66
N PRO A 224 -19.40 11.53 -7.66
CA PRO A 224 -20.84 11.74 -7.57
C PRO A 224 -21.62 10.47 -7.28
N LEU A 225 -21.10 9.33 -7.75
CA LEU A 225 -21.68 8.00 -7.60
C LEU A 225 -21.80 7.54 -6.14
N VAL A 226 -20.91 8.02 -5.25
CA VAL A 226 -20.88 7.64 -3.83
C VAL A 226 -21.00 8.87 -2.92
N SER A 227 -21.52 9.98 -3.44
CA SER A 227 -21.71 11.21 -2.68
C SER A 227 -22.81 11.09 -1.61
N ASN A 228 -23.78 10.19 -1.81
CA ASN A 228 -24.81 9.88 -0.82
C ASN A 228 -24.26 8.93 0.24
N PHE A 229 -24.39 9.29 1.53
CA PHE A 229 -23.91 8.47 2.66
C PHE A 229 -24.42 7.02 2.63
N LYS A 230 -25.69 6.80 2.25
CA LYS A 230 -26.24 5.45 2.12
C LYS A 230 -25.54 4.68 1.01
N ILE A 231 -25.41 5.28 -0.18
CA ILE A 231 -24.72 4.63 -1.30
C ILE A 231 -23.26 4.31 -0.91
N TRP A 232 -22.58 5.27 -0.28
CA TRP A 232 -21.22 5.09 0.21
C TRP A 232 -21.08 3.87 1.14
N ILE A 233 -21.95 3.71 2.14
CA ILE A 233 -21.82 2.57 3.08
C ILE A 233 -22.09 1.22 2.40
N TYR A 234 -23.04 1.16 1.47
CA TYR A 234 -23.31 -0.06 0.69
C TYR A 234 -22.14 -0.39 -0.24
N THR A 235 -21.62 0.60 -0.96
CA THR A 235 -20.45 0.42 -1.83
C THR A 235 -19.22 0.01 -1.05
N LEU A 236 -18.98 0.59 0.14
CA LEU A 236 -17.90 0.14 1.02
C LEU A 236 -18.04 -1.34 1.38
N GLY A 237 -19.22 -1.73 1.86
CA GLY A 237 -19.47 -3.12 2.25
C GLY A 237 -19.31 -4.11 1.09
N ASP A 238 -19.77 -3.73 -0.12
CA ASP A 238 -19.58 -4.52 -1.34
C ASP A 238 -18.10 -4.65 -1.72
N VAL A 239 -17.38 -3.52 -1.76
CA VAL A 239 -15.94 -3.47 -2.11
C VAL A 239 -15.11 -4.29 -1.12
N PHE A 240 -15.29 -4.09 0.18
CA PHE A 240 -14.56 -4.83 1.20
C PHE A 240 -14.93 -6.32 1.21
N GLY A 241 -16.21 -6.67 1.03
CA GLY A 241 -16.64 -8.06 0.93
C GLY A 241 -16.04 -8.76 -0.28
N ASN A 242 -16.00 -8.08 -1.42
CA ASN A 242 -15.37 -8.57 -2.64
C ASN A 242 -13.85 -8.74 -2.46
N TYR A 243 -13.17 -7.80 -1.79
CA TYR A 243 -11.75 -7.95 -1.46
C TYR A 243 -11.45 -9.13 -0.56
N ILE A 244 -12.28 -9.38 0.46
CA ILE A 244 -12.14 -10.55 1.33
C ILE A 244 -12.35 -11.83 0.54
N PHE A 245 -13.43 -11.89 -0.27
CA PHE A 245 -13.69 -13.03 -1.14
C PHE A 245 -12.51 -13.29 -2.07
N TYR A 246 -11.91 -12.23 -2.61
CA TYR A 246 -10.79 -12.32 -3.51
C TYR A 246 -9.48 -12.77 -2.84
N ILE A 247 -9.23 -12.36 -1.59
CA ILE A 247 -8.12 -12.87 -0.77
C ILE A 247 -8.31 -14.36 -0.46
N MET A 248 -9.55 -14.81 -0.21
CA MET A 248 -9.81 -16.20 0.18
C MET A 248 -9.92 -17.14 -1.02
N ILE A 249 -10.50 -16.68 -2.13
CA ILE A 249 -10.85 -17.48 -3.30
C ILE A 249 -10.32 -16.76 -4.56
N PRO A 250 -9.07 -17.05 -4.97
CA PRO A 250 -8.45 -16.40 -6.12
C PRO A 250 -8.97 -16.86 -7.50
N TRP A 251 -10.05 -17.65 -7.56
CA TRP A 251 -10.51 -18.36 -8.77
C TRP A 251 -11.12 -17.45 -9.87
N HIS A 252 -11.62 -16.27 -9.49
CA HIS A 252 -12.24 -15.31 -10.42
C HIS A 252 -11.55 -13.95 -10.39
N PHE A 253 -10.22 -13.96 -10.52
CA PHE A 253 -9.47 -12.71 -10.59
C PHE A 253 -9.91 -11.87 -11.80
N LYS A 254 -10.56 -10.74 -11.52
CA LYS A 254 -10.80 -9.69 -12.52
C LYS A 254 -9.61 -8.75 -12.48
N PHE A 255 -8.77 -8.83 -13.53
CA PHE A 255 -7.66 -7.89 -13.72
C PHE A 255 -8.16 -6.44 -13.84
N TYR A 256 -9.40 -6.27 -14.28
CA TYR A 256 -10.06 -4.98 -14.44
C TYR A 256 -11.41 -5.01 -13.71
N PHE A 257 -11.57 -4.09 -12.76
CA PHE A 257 -12.87 -3.75 -12.19
C PHE A 257 -13.47 -2.68 -13.10
N PRO A 258 -14.45 -3.00 -13.98
CA PRO A 258 -15.04 -2.00 -14.85
C PRO A 258 -15.62 -0.86 -14.01
N TRP A 259 -15.31 0.37 -14.43
CA TRP A 259 -15.81 1.62 -13.87
C TRP A 259 -17.34 1.73 -13.81
N GLU A 260 -18.05 0.81 -14.46
CA GLU A 260 -19.50 0.82 -14.64
C GLU A 260 -20.31 0.13 -13.54
N PHE A 261 -19.71 -0.35 -12.45
CA PHE A 261 -20.51 -1.15 -11.50
C PHE A 261 -21.34 -0.29 -10.53
N ILE A 262 -22.58 0.02 -10.94
CA ILE A 262 -23.74 0.13 -10.05
C ILE A 262 -24.96 -0.51 -10.75
N PRO A 263 -25.43 -1.69 -10.32
CA PRO A 263 -26.86 -1.95 -10.33
C PRO A 263 -27.49 -1.05 -9.25
N PRO A 264 -28.50 -0.22 -9.56
CA PRO A 264 -29.15 0.70 -8.60
C PRO A 264 -29.97 0.01 -7.49
N SER A 265 -29.72 -1.26 -7.20
CA SER A 265 -30.50 -2.03 -6.24
C SER A 265 -29.65 -2.43 -5.04
N TYR A 266 -29.86 -1.71 -3.93
CA TYR A 266 -29.35 -2.01 -2.57
C TYR A 266 -29.72 -3.42 -2.05
N LEU A 267 -30.49 -4.18 -2.84
CA LEU A 267 -30.99 -5.52 -2.56
C LEU A 267 -30.47 -6.57 -3.54
N ASN A 268 -29.46 -6.24 -4.36
CA ASN A 268 -28.80 -7.27 -5.16
C ASN A 268 -28.21 -8.32 -4.21
N LEU A 269 -28.58 -9.58 -4.43
CA LEU A 269 -28.13 -10.70 -3.61
C LEU A 269 -26.60 -10.77 -3.50
N GLY A 270 -25.87 -10.42 -4.57
CA GLY A 270 -24.41 -10.37 -4.55
C GLY A 270 -23.84 -9.35 -3.56
N VAL A 271 -24.42 -8.14 -3.54
CA VAL A 271 -24.01 -7.07 -2.61
C VAL A 271 -24.28 -7.49 -1.17
N LEU A 272 -25.46 -8.08 -0.90
CA LEU A 272 -25.79 -8.56 0.43
C LEU A 272 -24.88 -9.71 0.89
N VAL A 273 -24.49 -10.61 -0.02
CA VAL A 273 -23.52 -11.68 0.25
C VAL A 273 -22.14 -11.10 0.58
N HIS A 274 -21.66 -10.10 -0.16
CA HIS A 274 -20.39 -9.44 0.14
C HIS A 274 -20.42 -8.72 1.49
N ILE A 275 -21.48 -7.97 1.79
CA ILE A 275 -21.66 -7.29 3.09
C ILE A 275 -21.69 -8.31 4.23
N ALA A 276 -22.47 -9.39 4.08
CA ALA A 276 -22.54 -10.45 5.08
C ALA A 276 -21.18 -11.12 5.28
N GLY A 277 -20.47 -11.44 4.19
CA GLY A 277 -19.12 -11.99 4.24
C GLY A 277 -18.13 -11.07 4.94
N PHE A 278 -18.18 -9.77 4.64
CA PHE A 278 -17.38 -8.75 5.33
C PHE A 278 -17.66 -8.72 6.83
N LEU A 279 -18.93 -8.67 7.23
CA LEU A 279 -19.30 -8.66 8.65
C LEU A 279 -18.87 -9.93 9.37
N VAL A 280 -19.01 -11.10 8.75
CA VAL A 280 -18.56 -12.39 9.31
C VAL A 280 -17.04 -12.40 9.52
N VAL A 281 -16.26 -11.95 8.53
CA VAL A 281 -14.80 -11.93 8.64
C VAL A 281 -14.32 -10.86 9.62
N VAL A 282 -14.96 -9.70 9.70
CA VAL A 282 -14.61 -8.66 10.68
C VAL A 282 -14.96 -9.12 12.10
N THR A 283 -16.17 -9.62 12.33
CA THR A 283 -16.58 -10.09 13.66
C THR A 283 -15.81 -11.33 14.11
N GLY A 284 -15.61 -12.29 13.21
CA GLY A 284 -14.75 -13.46 13.43
C GLY A 284 -13.30 -13.05 13.67
N GLY A 285 -12.77 -12.10 12.90
CA GLY A 285 -11.42 -11.56 13.07
C GLY A 285 -11.22 -10.85 14.41
N ILE A 286 -12.18 -10.03 14.84
CA ILE A 286 -12.18 -9.39 16.16
C ILE A 286 -12.24 -10.46 17.26
N TYR A 287 -13.11 -11.46 17.13
CA TYR A 287 -13.20 -12.56 18.09
C TYR A 287 -11.87 -13.31 18.22
N VAL A 288 -11.26 -13.70 17.10
CA VAL A 288 -9.94 -14.35 17.06
C VAL A 288 -8.87 -13.44 17.63
N PHE A 289 -8.86 -12.14 17.30
CA PHE A 289 -7.89 -11.17 17.82
C PHE A 289 -7.94 -11.06 19.36
N LEU A 290 -9.15 -11.03 19.92
CA LEU A 290 -9.37 -10.91 21.36
C LEU A 290 -9.06 -12.22 22.11
N ARG A 291 -9.29 -13.38 21.49
CA ARG A 291 -9.13 -14.70 22.13
C ARG A 291 -7.79 -15.38 21.87
N SER A 292 -7.15 -15.10 20.75
CA SER A 292 -5.90 -15.75 20.36
C SER A 292 -4.73 -15.29 21.23
N SER A 293 -3.78 -16.18 21.49
CA SER A 293 -2.46 -15.84 22.05
C SER A 293 -1.39 -15.71 20.95
N ALA A 294 -1.69 -16.11 19.72
CA ALA A 294 -0.78 -16.07 18.58
C ALA A 294 -0.50 -14.62 18.18
N ARG A 295 0.77 -14.22 18.21
CA ARG A 295 1.20 -12.83 17.96
C ARG A 295 1.12 -12.50 16.48
N GLU A 296 1.41 -13.46 15.64
CA GLU A 296 1.35 -13.39 14.18
C GLU A 296 -0.06 -13.12 13.67
N LEU A 297 -1.08 -13.79 14.21
CA LEU A 297 -2.48 -13.54 13.83
C LEU A 297 -2.92 -12.13 14.21
N LYS A 298 -2.60 -11.71 15.44
CA LYS A 298 -2.93 -10.34 15.88
C LYS A 298 -2.21 -9.29 15.05
N PHE A 299 -0.95 -9.52 14.72
CA PHE A 299 -0.18 -8.64 13.85
C PHE A 299 -0.81 -8.51 12.47
N GLY A 300 -1.21 -9.63 11.84
CA GLY A 300 -1.91 -9.65 10.55
C GLY A 300 -3.20 -8.83 10.59
N PHE A 301 -4.04 -8.99 11.62
CA PHE A 301 -5.26 -8.19 11.77
C PHE A 301 -4.98 -6.69 11.95
N VAL A 302 -3.99 -6.31 12.77
CA VAL A 302 -3.61 -4.89 12.91
C VAL A 302 -3.12 -4.34 11.57
N TRP A 303 -2.29 -5.12 10.85
CA TRP A 303 -1.77 -4.74 9.55
C TRP A 303 -2.89 -4.49 8.54
N MET A 304 -3.78 -5.48 8.36
CA MET A 304 -4.93 -5.36 7.47
C MET A 304 -5.80 -4.16 7.85
N GLY A 305 -6.21 -4.04 9.12
CA GLY A 305 -7.06 -2.94 9.57
C GLY A 305 -6.44 -1.56 9.32
N ALA A 306 -5.14 -1.41 9.60
CA ALA A 306 -4.41 -0.17 9.35
C ALA A 306 -4.41 0.20 7.86
N PHE A 307 -4.02 -0.74 6.97
CA PHE A 307 -3.88 -0.46 5.54
C PHE A 307 -5.19 -0.49 4.76
N PHE A 308 -6.26 -1.05 5.32
CA PHE A 308 -7.62 -0.88 4.79
C PHE A 308 -8.24 0.47 5.16
N THR A 309 -7.74 1.17 6.18
CA THR A 309 -8.31 2.45 6.63
C THR A 309 -8.35 3.53 5.53
N PRO A 310 -7.30 3.75 4.71
CA PRO A 310 -7.37 4.68 3.59
C PRO A 310 -8.45 4.32 2.56
N LEU A 311 -8.78 3.03 2.43
CA LEU A 311 -9.82 2.56 1.51
C LEU A 311 -11.22 2.90 2.00
N CYS A 312 -11.43 3.21 3.28
CA CYS A 312 -12.71 3.74 3.74
C CYS A 312 -13.08 5.07 3.06
N PHE A 313 -12.10 5.79 2.51
CA PHE A 313 -12.28 7.04 1.78
C PHE A 313 -12.44 6.84 0.26
N ILE A 314 -13.07 5.72 -0.19
CA ILE A 314 -13.27 5.37 -1.62
C ILE A 314 -13.82 6.53 -2.48
N GLN A 315 -14.58 7.43 -1.88
CA GLN A 315 -15.20 8.58 -2.56
C GLN A 315 -14.20 9.62 -3.09
N TYR A 316 -12.95 9.57 -2.62
CA TYR A 316 -11.84 10.40 -3.07
C TYR A 316 -10.80 9.60 -3.88
N LEU A 317 -11.02 8.30 -4.07
CA LEU A 317 -10.14 7.48 -4.90
C LEU A 317 -10.50 7.67 -6.37
N PRO A 318 -9.49 7.67 -7.26
CA PRO A 318 -9.75 7.68 -8.69
C PRO A 318 -10.67 6.52 -9.05
N SER A 319 -10.36 5.30 -8.62
CA SER A 319 -11.17 4.10 -8.85
C SER A 319 -11.80 3.64 -7.53
N LEU A 320 -13.08 3.26 -7.55
CA LEU A 320 -13.77 2.71 -6.36
C LEU A 320 -13.20 1.36 -5.94
N GLN A 321 -12.73 0.57 -6.91
CA GLN A 321 -12.14 -0.75 -6.68
C GLN A 321 -10.96 -0.99 -7.62
N ALA A 322 -9.89 -1.60 -7.10
CA ALA A 322 -8.73 -2.03 -7.88
C ALA A 322 -7.98 -3.15 -7.13
N ALA A 323 -7.33 -4.06 -7.87
CA ALA A 323 -6.56 -5.14 -7.25
C ALA A 323 -5.31 -4.60 -6.55
N ARG A 324 -4.69 -3.56 -7.11
CA ARG A 324 -3.51 -2.89 -6.53
C ARG A 324 -3.72 -2.39 -5.10
N TYR A 325 -4.96 -2.06 -4.73
CA TYR A 325 -5.31 -1.63 -3.38
C TYR A 325 -5.14 -2.72 -2.32
N LEU A 326 -5.04 -3.99 -2.74
CA LEU A 326 -4.81 -5.13 -1.86
C LEU A 326 -3.35 -5.50 -1.68
N TYR A 327 -2.42 -4.92 -2.43
CA TYR A 327 -1.03 -5.35 -2.35
C TYR A 327 -0.42 -5.14 -0.96
N ILE A 328 -0.62 -3.95 -0.36
CA ILE A 328 -0.11 -3.65 1.00
C ILE A 328 -0.95 -4.35 2.08
N PRO A 329 -2.30 -4.27 2.09
CA PRO A 329 -3.11 -5.00 3.08
C PRO A 329 -2.93 -6.53 3.01
N GLY A 330 -2.75 -7.07 1.80
CA GLY A 330 -2.59 -8.50 1.53
C GLY A 330 -1.34 -9.10 2.19
N ALA A 331 -0.31 -8.30 2.46
CA ALA A 331 0.85 -8.74 3.23
C ALA A 331 0.50 -9.12 4.69
N GLY A 332 -0.59 -8.60 5.24
CA GLY A 332 -1.10 -9.00 6.55
C GLY A 332 -2.13 -10.14 6.50
N ALA A 333 -2.66 -10.43 5.31
CA ALA A 333 -3.67 -11.46 5.11
C ALA A 333 -3.07 -12.87 4.90
N VAL A 334 -1.89 -12.93 4.29
CA VAL A 334 -1.06 -14.13 4.12
C VAL A 334 -0.14 -14.36 5.30
#